data_AF-A0A7W1ANI5-F1
#
_entry.id   AF-A0A7W1ANI5-F1
#
_cell.length_a   1.000
_cell.length_b   1.000
_cell.length_c   1.000
_cell.angle_alpha   90.00
_cell.angle_beta   90.00
_cell.angle_gamma   90.00
#
_symmetry.space_group_name_H-M   'P 1'
#
loop_
_entity.id
_entity.type
_entity.pdbx_description
1 polymer ?
#
loop_
_entity_poly.entity_id
_entity_poly.type
_entity_poly.pdbx_seq_one_letter_code
_entity_poly.pdbx_strand_id
1 'polypeptide(L)'
;RSFLRPPGLVADGRDMGTVVFPEARLKVFITASAEERARRRYKQLIAKGNSVTLESLLRDIRERDARDARRAAAPLKPAADAVILDTTDLTIDAAIDRVLARYRAMMPLPRSR
;
A
#
# COMPACT_ATOMS: atom_id res chain seq x y z
N ARG A 1 6.59 17.68 0.40
CA ARG A 1 7.33 17.82 1.68
C ARG A 1 6.70 18.82 2.65
N SER A 2 6.16 19.95 2.18
CA SER A 2 5.39 20.93 2.99
C SER A 2 4.21 20.36 3.80
N PHE A 3 3.73 19.17 3.44
CA PHE A 3 2.68 18.42 4.15
C PHE A 3 3.18 17.64 5.39
N LEU A 4 4.50 17.42 5.53
CA LEU A 4 5.04 16.79 6.74
C LEU A 4 5.05 17.82 7.87
N ARG A 5 4.08 17.72 8.77
CA ARG A 5 3.90 18.62 9.92
C ARG A 5 3.70 17.79 11.19
N PRO A 6 4.02 18.35 12.37
CA PRO A 6 3.63 17.73 13.64
C PRO A 6 2.11 17.49 13.71
N PRO A 7 1.65 16.39 14.35
CA PRO A 7 2.43 15.36 15.03
C PRO A 7 3.01 14.26 14.11
N GLY A 8 2.69 14.28 12.83
CA GLY A 8 3.17 13.31 11.84
C GLY A 8 2.33 13.30 10.56
N LEU A 9 2.69 12.44 9.62
CA LEU A 9 2.00 12.27 8.33
C LEU A 9 1.97 10.79 7.94
N VAL A 10 0.80 10.32 7.49
CA VAL A 10 0.68 9.07 6.71
C VAL A 10 0.42 9.48 5.27
N ALA A 11 1.26 8.98 4.35
CA ALA A 11 1.15 9.27 2.92
C ALA A 11 0.99 7.97 2.14
N ASP A 12 0.02 7.95 1.22
CA ASP A 12 -0.24 6.84 0.31
C ASP A 12 0.05 7.28 -1.14
N GLY A 13 0.70 6.42 -1.92
CA GLY A 13 1.10 6.66 -3.29
C GLY A 13 2.18 5.69 -3.76
N ARG A 14 2.63 5.84 -5.01
CA ARG A 14 3.53 4.88 -5.68
C ARG A 14 5.01 5.09 -5.38
N ASP A 15 5.41 6.34 -5.15
CA ASP A 15 6.79 6.79 -5.03
C ASP A 15 7.05 7.53 -3.70
N MET A 16 6.15 7.34 -2.73
CA MET A 16 6.22 8.03 -1.44
C MET A 16 7.50 7.70 -0.68
N GLY A 17 7.90 6.43 -0.63
CA GLY A 17 9.10 5.98 0.10
C GLY A 17 10.42 6.07 -0.69
N THR A 18 10.35 6.35 -2.00
CA THR A 18 11.54 6.40 -2.89
C THR A 18 11.87 7.81 -3.37
N VAL A 19 10.86 8.66 -3.60
CA VAL A 19 11.03 10.00 -4.17
C VAL A 19 10.54 11.09 -3.21
N VAL A 20 9.30 10.99 -2.73
CA VAL A 20 8.66 12.11 -1.99
C VAL A 20 9.21 12.23 -0.56
N PHE A 21 9.27 11.12 0.16
CA PHE A 21 9.73 10.98 1.54
C PHE A 21 10.74 9.82 1.66
N PRO A 22 11.94 9.93 1.04
CA PRO A 22 12.98 8.90 1.15
C PRO A 22 13.49 8.71 2.58
N GLU A 23 13.31 9.70 3.46
CA GLU A 23 13.69 9.62 4.89
C GLU A 23 12.51 9.22 5.79
N ALA A 24 11.42 8.69 5.23
CA ALA A 24 10.28 8.25 6.02
C ALA A 24 10.71 7.15 7.00
N ARG A 25 10.40 7.36 8.30
CA ARG A 25 10.78 6.43 9.37
C ARG A 25 10.22 5.02 9.17
N LEU A 26 9.02 4.90 8.62
CA LEU A 26 8.41 3.63 8.26
C LEU A 26 7.90 3.72 6.82
N LYS A 27 8.36 2.79 5.99
CA LYS A 27 7.89 2.61 4.61
C LYS A 27 7.26 1.22 4.51
N VAL A 28 6.03 1.17 4.04
CA VAL A 28 5.30 -0.09 3.83
C VAL A 28 4.95 -0.17 2.35
N PHE A 29 5.36 -1.24 1.69
CA PHE A 29 4.95 -1.56 0.34
C PHE A 29 3.82 -2.59 0.42
N ILE A 30 2.58 -2.13 0.25
CA ILE A 30 1.39 -2.98 0.32
C ILE A 30 1.17 -3.64 -1.04
N THR A 31 1.04 -4.97 -1.03
CA THR A 31 0.76 -5.76 -2.22
C THR A 31 -0.36 -6.77 -1.97
N ALA A 32 -0.87 -7.35 -3.05
CA ALA A 32 -1.78 -8.49 -3.06
C ALA A 32 -1.81 -9.08 -4.48
N SER A 33 -2.24 -10.33 -4.60
CA SER A 33 -2.49 -10.96 -5.90
C SER A 33 -3.46 -10.12 -6.75
N ALA A 34 -3.30 -10.18 -8.08
CA ALA A 34 -4.18 -9.44 -8.99
C ALA A 34 -5.63 -9.94 -8.88
N GLU A 35 -5.77 -11.25 -8.65
CA GLU A 35 -7.03 -11.96 -8.45
C GLU A 35 -7.75 -11.42 -7.22
N GLU A 36 -7.06 -11.28 -6.09
CA GLU A 36 -7.68 -10.78 -4.86
C GLU A 36 -8.03 -9.30 -4.98
N ARG A 37 -7.17 -8.49 -5.59
CA ARG A 37 -7.48 -7.07 -5.88
C ARG A 37 -8.71 -6.94 -6.78
N ALA A 38 -8.83 -7.78 -7.81
CA ALA A 38 -10.00 -7.82 -8.69
C ALA A 38 -11.26 -8.23 -7.91
N ARG A 39 -11.20 -9.26 -7.06
CA ARG A 39 -12.32 -9.70 -6.22
C ARG A 39 -12.79 -8.59 -5.26
N ARG A 40 -11.87 -7.92 -4.57
CA ARG A 40 -12.18 -6.79 -3.67
C ARG A 40 -12.82 -5.64 -4.43
N ARG A 41 -12.26 -5.27 -5.58
CA ARG A 41 -12.80 -4.19 -6.42
C ARG A 41 -14.18 -4.53 -6.99
N TYR A 42 -14.37 -5.77 -7.42
CA TYR A 42 -15.67 -6.27 -7.89
C TYR A 42 -16.73 -6.10 -6.81
N LYS A 43 -16.49 -6.63 -5.61
CA LYS A 43 -17.41 -6.49 -4.46
C LYS A 43 -17.75 -5.01 -4.17
N GLN A 44 -16.75 -4.13 -4.20
CA GLN A 44 -16.94 -2.69 -3.99
C GLN A 44 -17.84 -2.05 -5.05
N LEU A 45 -17.71 -2.43 -6.32
CA LEU A 45 -18.46 -1.86 -7.43
C LEU A 45 -19.89 -2.38 -7.49
N ILE A 46 -20.08 -3.68 -7.25
CA ILE A 46 -21.42 -4.30 -7.14
C ILE A 46 -22.20 -3.69 -5.97
N ALA A 47 -21.57 -3.50 -4.81
CA ALA A 47 -22.20 -2.85 -3.65
C ALA A 47 -22.63 -1.39 -3.92
N LYS A 48 -22.06 -0.75 -4.94
CA LYS A 48 -22.41 0.60 -5.41
C LYS A 48 -23.39 0.61 -6.59
N GLY A 49 -23.93 -0.56 -6.97
CA GLY A 49 -24.89 -0.69 -8.08
C GLY A 49 -24.28 -0.62 -9.48
N ASN A 50 -22.95 -0.78 -9.62
CA ASN A 50 -22.30 -0.79 -10.93
C ASN A 50 -22.34 -2.18 -11.54
N SER A 51 -22.52 -2.27 -12.85
CA SER A 51 -22.39 -3.52 -13.60
C SER A 51 -20.98 -3.65 -14.17
N VAL A 52 -20.23 -4.64 -13.67
CA VAL A 52 -18.86 -4.98 -14.12
C VAL A 52 -18.67 -6.49 -14.02
N THR A 53 -17.70 -7.06 -14.72
CA THR A 53 -17.34 -8.48 -14.59
C THR A 53 -16.03 -8.63 -13.83
N LEU A 54 -15.81 -9.79 -13.20
CA LEU A 54 -14.56 -10.06 -12.50
C LEU A 54 -13.40 -10.16 -13.50
N GLU A 55 -13.64 -10.75 -14.66
CA GLU A 55 -12.67 -10.95 -15.73
C GLU A 55 -12.16 -9.61 -16.29
N SER A 56 -13.06 -8.64 -16.50
CA SER A 56 -12.65 -7.32 -17.00
C SER A 56 -11.76 -6.60 -15.99
N LEU A 57 -12.15 -6.61 -14.70
CA LEU A 57 -11.37 -6.00 -13.64
C LEU A 57 -10.00 -6.65 -13.48
N LEU A 58 -9.92 -7.99 -13.57
CA LEU A 58 -8.64 -8.69 -13.48
C LEU A 58 -7.70 -8.32 -14.62
N ARG A 59 -8.22 -8.26 -15.85
CA ARG A 59 -7.45 -7.82 -17.03
C ARG A 59 -6.92 -6.40 -16.84
N ASP A 60 -7.80 -5.46 -16.48
CA ASP A 60 -7.44 -4.05 -16.32
C ASP A 60 -6.38 -3.85 -15.22
N ILE A 61 -6.49 -4.61 -14.13
CA ILE A 61 -5.51 -4.61 -13.04
C ILE A 61 -4.15 -5.12 -13.54
N ARG A 62 -4.11 -6.27 -14.22
CA ARG A 62 -2.84 -6.83 -14.73
C ARG A 62 -2.16 -5.92 -15.74
N GLU A 63 -2.92 -5.33 -16.65
CA GLU A 63 -2.40 -4.37 -17.62
C GLU A 63 -1.83 -3.12 -16.96
N ARG A 64 -2.55 -2.60 -15.94
CA ARG A 64 -2.09 -1.47 -15.14
C ARG A 64 -0.80 -1.78 -14.41
N ASP A 65 -0.72 -2.93 -13.73
CA ASP A 65 0.48 -3.34 -13.00
C ASP A 65 1.68 -3.49 -13.93
N ALA A 66 1.50 -4.14 -15.09
CA ALA A 66 2.54 -4.30 -16.10
C ALA A 66 3.05 -2.94 -16.60
N ARG A 67 2.15 -1.98 -16.82
CA ARG A 67 2.49 -0.62 -17.23
C ARG A 67 3.23 0.14 -16.14
N ASP A 68 2.78 0.04 -14.89
CA ASP A 68 3.38 0.73 -13.75
C ASP A 68 4.77 0.18 -13.39
N ALA A 69 4.99 -1.13 -13.58
CA ALA A 69 6.29 -1.77 -13.38
C ALA A 69 7.33 -1.37 -14.44
N ARG A 70 6.88 -1.09 -15.67
CA ARG A 70 7.73 -0.73 -16.82
C ARG A 70 7.95 0.77 -16.98
N ARG A 71 7.35 1.59 -16.12
CA ARG A 71 7.43 3.05 -16.23
C ARG A 71 8.88 3.53 -16.01
N ALA A 72 9.39 4.34 -16.94
CA ALA A 72 10.75 4.87 -16.86
C ALA A 72 10.94 5.85 -15.67
N ALA A 73 9.94 6.69 -15.42
CA ALA A 73 9.92 7.60 -14.27
C ALA A 73 9.06 7.02 -13.14
N ALA A 74 9.63 6.91 -11.93
CA ALA A 74 8.95 6.41 -10.73
C ALA A 74 8.22 5.06 -10.92
N PRO A 75 8.94 3.99 -11.34
CA PRO A 75 8.34 2.65 -11.44
C PRO A 75 7.80 2.22 -10.07
N LEU A 76 6.69 1.46 -10.06
CA LEU A 76 6.16 0.88 -8.83
C LEU A 76 7.16 -0.16 -8.30
N LYS A 77 8.04 0.26 -7.41
CA LYS A 77 9.05 -0.58 -6.76
C LYS A 77 9.12 -0.24 -5.27
N PRO A 78 9.26 -1.25 -4.39
CA PRO A 78 9.52 -0.99 -2.98
C PRO A 78 10.83 -0.20 -2.83
N ALA A 79 10.87 0.72 -1.85
CA ALA A 79 12.15 1.26 -1.39
C ALA A 79 12.99 0.13 -0.79
N ALA A 80 14.33 0.26 -0.80
CA ALA A 80 15.23 -0.78 -0.31
C ALA A 80 14.99 -1.16 1.16
N ASP A 81 14.54 -0.20 1.96
CA ASP A 81 14.20 -0.31 3.38
C ASP A 81 12.69 -0.47 3.64
N ALA A 82 11.87 -0.61 2.59
CA ALA A 82 10.43 -0.81 2.75
C ALA A 82 10.11 -2.22 3.24
N VAL A 83 9.17 -2.30 4.18
CA VAL A 83 8.57 -3.58 4.58
C VAL A 83 7.52 -3.96 3.56
N ILE A 84 7.66 -5.14 2.95
CA ILE A 84 6.63 -5.68 2.05
C ILE A 84 5.51 -6.28 2.88
N LEU A 85 4.28 -5.80 2.68
CA LEU A 85 3.08 -6.32 3.31
C LEU A 85 2.18 -6.92 2.23
N ASP A 86 2.23 -8.24 2.08
CA ASP A 86 1.25 -8.97 1.27
C ASP A 86 -0.06 -9.11 2.05
N THR A 87 -1.14 -8.60 1.46
CA THR A 87 -2.49 -8.59 2.03
C THR A 87 -3.43 -9.56 1.34
N THR A 88 -2.93 -10.45 0.47
CA THR A 88 -3.76 -11.41 -0.30
C THR A 88 -4.72 -12.17 0.61
N ASP A 89 -4.18 -12.78 1.67
CA ASP A 89 -4.97 -13.58 2.62
C ASP A 89 -5.19 -12.88 3.96
N LEU A 90 -5.04 -11.55 4.00
CA LEU A 90 -5.24 -10.76 5.21
C LEU A 90 -6.59 -10.05 5.22
N THR A 91 -7.20 -10.03 6.39
CA THR A 91 -8.28 -9.08 6.70
C THR A 91 -7.73 -7.67 6.84
N ILE A 92 -8.62 -6.67 6.78
CA ILE A 92 -8.25 -5.26 6.99
C ILE A 92 -7.60 -5.09 8.37
N ASP A 93 -8.20 -5.65 9.42
CA ASP A 93 -7.70 -5.53 10.79
C ASP A 93 -6.33 -6.18 10.95
N ALA A 94 -6.12 -7.38 10.38
CA ALA A 94 -4.82 -8.04 10.40
C ALA A 94 -3.72 -7.24 9.66
N ALA A 95 -4.08 -6.57 8.56
CA ALA A 95 -3.16 -5.69 7.85
C ALA A 95 -2.82 -4.44 8.70
N ILE A 96 -3.81 -3.84 9.34
CA ILE A 96 -3.64 -2.68 10.24
C ILE A 96 -2.73 -3.06 11.41
N ASP A 97 -3.00 -4.18 12.07
CA ASP A 97 -2.22 -4.64 13.23
C ASP A 97 -0.75 -4.87 12.88
N ARG A 98 -0.47 -5.45 11.70
CA ARG A 98 0.90 -5.62 11.22
C ARG A 98 1.63 -4.29 11.05
N VAL A 99 0.98 -3.28 10.47
CA VAL A 99 1.57 -1.95 10.28
C VAL A 99 1.82 -1.27 11.63
N LEU A 100 0.83 -1.31 12.54
CA LEU A 100 0.95 -0.71 13.86
C LEU A 100 2.00 -1.39 14.73
N ALA A 101 2.08 -2.72 14.71
CA ALA A 101 3.12 -3.48 15.40
C ALA A 101 4.50 -3.08 14.90
N ARG A 102 4.68 -2.97 13.58
CA ARG A 102 5.95 -2.57 12.98
C ARG A 102 6.36 -1.15 13.38
N TYR A 103 5.41 -0.22 13.42
CA TYR A 103 5.64 1.15 13.89
C TYR A 103 6.04 1.20 15.37
N ARG A 104 5.31 0.49 16.23
CA ARG A 104 5.59 0.41 17.67
C ARG A 104 6.98 -0.16 17.95
N ALA A 105 7.40 -1.20 17.23
CA ALA A 105 8.74 -1.77 17.36
C ALA A 105 9.88 -0.79 17.01
N MET A 106 9.59 0.28 16.26
CA MET A 106 10.57 1.33 15.94
C MET A 106 10.61 2.44 17.00
N MET A 107 9.57 2.56 17.82
CA MET A 107 9.48 3.58 18.86
C MET A 107 10.36 3.16 20.04
N PRO A 108 11.24 4.03 20.55
CA PRO A 108 11.92 3.75 21.80
C PRO A 108 10.86 3.55 22.89
N LEU A 109 11.09 2.56 23.77
CA LEU A 109 10.25 2.37 24.94
C LEU A 109 10.13 3.71 25.69
N PRO A 110 8.94 4.08 26.17
CA PRO A 110 8.81 5.26 27.02
C PRO A 110 9.77 5.06 28.19
N ARG A 111 10.70 6.00 28.38
CA ARG A 111 11.53 6.02 29.60
C ARG A 111 10.55 6.10 30.77
N SER A 112 10.48 5.03 31.57
CA SER A 112 9.79 5.04 32.84
C SER A 112 10.30 6.23 33.63
N ARG A 113 9.39 7.13 34.00
CA ARG A 113 9.68 8.18 34.99
C ARG A 113 9.88 7.55 36.35
#